data_AF-A0A932FJP1-F1
#
_entry.id   AF-A0A932FJP1-F1
#
_cell.length_a   1.000
_cell.length_b   1.000
_cell.length_c   1.000
_cell.angle_alpha   90.00
_cell.angle_beta   90.00
_cell.angle_gamma   90.00
#
_symmetry.space_group_name_H-M   'P 1'
#
loop_
_entity.id
_entity.type
_entity.pdbx_description
1 polymer ?
#
loop_
_entity_poly.entity_id
_entity_poly.type
_entity_poly.pdbx_seq_one_letter_code
_entity_poly.pdbx_strand_id
1 'polypeptide(L)'
;MATTDQRSGFRLPWATDSLADPARDPEPETTEPANLNEDDVPNASDSTIAAADPRDEAWPASDASRGTITSEAASSRETAEVHAPARPPNPLVAGLIRAMREAAEAARKEALDAVAQTAKQRTDDIQAESANQNAEIRRAGDADVAEIREWSKARMARLREETEQRIADRRRRLDLQCEDHAARIEHRIEWVQQSVAGYESRMEAFFQTLMAEADPARLAGFAEQMPQPPDLTD
;
A
#
# COMPACT_ATOMS: atom_id res chain seq x y z
N MET A 1 -11.74 -30.43 0.43
CA MET A 1 -11.72 -29.92 1.82
C MET A 1 -10.29 -29.53 2.13
N ALA A 2 -9.93 -28.26 1.98
CA ALA A 2 -8.61 -27.74 2.33
C ALA A 2 -8.80 -26.57 3.30
N THR A 3 -8.43 -26.81 4.56
CA THR A 3 -8.52 -25.85 5.66
C THR A 3 -7.29 -24.95 5.63
N THR A 4 -7.47 -23.65 5.36
CA THR A 4 -6.40 -22.65 5.54
C THR A 4 -6.52 -22.05 6.92
N ASP A 5 -5.55 -22.44 7.76
CA ASP A 5 -5.28 -21.97 9.11
C ASP A 5 -4.90 -20.48 9.11
N GLN A 6 -5.61 -19.67 9.90
CA GLN A 6 -5.33 -18.25 10.11
C GLN A 6 -4.20 -18.10 11.13
N ARG A 7 -2.99 -17.78 10.67
CA ARG A 7 -1.91 -17.34 11.56
C ARG A 7 -2.16 -15.90 12.04
N SER A 8 -2.74 -15.84 13.23
CA SER A 8 -2.72 -14.70 14.16
C SER A 8 -1.28 -14.27 14.47
N GLY A 9 -1.04 -12.94 14.49
CA GLY A 9 0.01 -12.36 15.32
C GLY A 9 1.15 -11.64 14.61
N PHE A 10 0.85 -10.55 13.91
CA PHE A 10 1.83 -9.46 13.72
C PHE A 10 1.09 -8.12 13.89
N ARG A 11 1.20 -7.52 15.07
CA ARG A 11 0.69 -6.17 15.37
C ARG A 11 1.87 -5.22 15.32
N LEU A 12 1.79 -4.21 14.44
CA LEU A 12 2.82 -3.19 14.29
C LEU A 12 2.78 -2.19 15.48
N PRO A 13 3.94 -1.68 15.93
CA PRO A 13 4.10 -0.96 17.19
C PRO A 13 3.56 0.49 17.24
N TRP A 14 2.87 0.96 16.18
CA TRP A 14 2.32 2.32 16.12
C TRP A 14 0.79 2.37 16.22
N ALA A 15 0.12 1.23 16.41
CA ALA A 15 -1.32 1.20 16.69
C ALA A 15 -1.60 1.44 18.19
N THR A 16 -1.31 2.63 18.68
CA THR A 16 -1.96 3.18 19.87
C THR A 16 -3.04 4.14 19.38
N ASP A 17 -4.28 3.66 19.32
CA ASP A 17 -5.41 4.57 19.30
C ASP A 17 -6.09 4.55 20.67
N SER A 18 -6.34 5.78 21.10
CA SER A 18 -6.77 6.21 22.40
C SER A 18 -8.13 5.62 22.76
N LEU A 19 -8.18 4.76 23.78
CA LEU A 19 -9.41 4.60 24.56
C LEU A 19 -9.53 5.83 25.47
N ALA A 20 -10.16 6.88 24.92
CA ALA A 20 -10.63 8.02 25.68
C ALA A 20 -11.82 7.60 26.55
N ASP A 21 -11.74 7.94 27.83
CA ASP A 21 -12.69 7.70 28.90
C ASP A 21 -13.91 8.67 28.80
N PRO A 22 -15.17 8.19 28.78
CA PRO A 22 -16.35 9.05 28.68
C PRO A 22 -16.88 9.44 30.06
N ALA A 23 -16.24 10.39 30.74
CA ALA A 23 -16.82 10.99 31.96
C ALA A 23 -16.18 12.35 32.33
N ARG A 24 -16.41 13.39 31.52
CA ARG A 24 -16.39 14.78 32.03
C ARG A 24 -17.00 15.79 31.07
N ASP A 25 -18.17 16.27 31.44
CA ASP A 25 -18.56 17.68 31.29
C ASP A 25 -18.53 18.28 32.72
N PRO A 26 -18.27 19.60 32.94
CA PRO A 26 -18.93 20.67 32.17
C PRO A 26 -18.18 22.02 31.98
N GLU A 27 -18.87 22.90 31.24
CA GLU A 27 -18.90 24.38 31.25
C GLU A 27 -18.14 25.20 30.17
N PRO A 28 -18.70 26.37 29.75
CA PRO A 28 -18.51 26.96 28.43
C PRO A 28 -17.69 28.26 28.46
N GLU A 29 -16.80 28.44 27.48
CA GLU A 29 -16.23 29.77 27.19
C GLU A 29 -16.33 30.09 25.69
N THR A 30 -17.16 31.10 25.43
CA THR A 30 -17.21 31.92 24.22
C THR A 30 -15.88 32.61 23.94
N THR A 31 -15.29 32.43 22.74
CA THR A 31 -14.55 33.48 22.03
C THR A 31 -14.59 33.24 20.50
N GLU A 32 -14.68 34.34 19.77
CA GLU A 32 -15.04 34.60 18.37
C GLU A 32 -14.33 33.82 17.23
N PRO A 33 -14.92 33.84 16.00
CA PRO A 33 -14.44 33.06 14.86
C PRO A 33 -13.23 33.72 14.16
N ALA A 34 -12.13 32.98 14.08
CA ALA A 34 -11.02 33.30 13.19
C ALA A 34 -11.32 32.81 11.77
N ASN A 35 -11.45 33.79 10.89
CA ASN A 35 -11.55 33.75 9.44
C ASN A 35 -10.46 32.84 8.82
N LEU A 36 -10.87 31.73 8.19
CA LEU A 36 -9.97 30.87 7.41
C LEU A 36 -9.99 31.35 5.96
N ASN A 37 -8.99 32.15 5.60
CA ASN A 37 -8.61 32.33 4.19
C ASN A 37 -8.01 31.00 3.69
N GLU A 38 -8.64 30.44 2.66
CA GLU A 38 -8.05 29.46 1.75
C GLU A 38 -6.95 30.15 0.95
N ASP A 39 -5.68 29.90 1.30
CA ASP A 39 -4.53 29.94 0.39
C ASP A 39 -3.26 29.74 1.21
N ASP A 40 -2.93 28.48 1.54
CA ASP A 40 -1.53 28.15 1.86
C ASP A 40 -1.23 26.68 1.54
N VAL A 41 -0.73 26.44 0.34
CA VAL A 41 -0.13 25.17 -0.08
C VAL A 41 1.39 25.38 -0.06
N PRO A 42 2.16 24.80 0.88
CA PRO A 42 3.60 24.96 0.83
C PRO A 42 4.20 24.06 -0.27
N ASN A 43 4.68 24.75 -1.29
CA ASN A 43 5.57 24.31 -2.35
C ASN A 43 6.87 23.72 -1.77
N ALA A 44 7.05 22.40 -1.88
CA ALA A 44 8.30 21.73 -1.53
C ALA A 44 9.24 21.72 -2.74
N SER A 45 10.13 22.70 -2.79
CA SER A 45 11.37 22.64 -3.57
C SER A 45 12.44 23.38 -2.79
N ASP A 46 13.26 22.63 -2.05
CA ASP A 46 14.66 23.04 -1.88
C ASP A 46 15.55 21.80 -1.78
N SER A 47 16.54 21.77 -2.67
CA SER A 47 17.58 20.77 -2.76
C SER A 47 18.86 21.42 -2.23
N THR A 48 19.41 20.88 -1.15
CA THR A 48 20.81 21.14 -0.80
C THR A 48 21.49 19.80 -0.51
N ILE A 49 22.19 19.28 -1.52
CA ILE A 49 23.09 18.13 -1.38
C ILE A 49 24.45 18.70 -0.96
N ALA A 50 24.80 18.54 0.31
CA ALA A 50 26.13 18.82 0.82
C ALA A 50 27.08 17.64 0.52
N ALA A 51 28.23 17.95 -0.06
CA ALA A 51 29.31 17.02 -0.32
C ALA A 51 30.09 16.68 0.97
N ALA A 52 30.37 15.39 1.18
CA ALA A 52 31.42 14.91 2.07
C ALA A 52 32.06 13.61 1.51
N ASP A 53 33.38 13.56 1.64
CA ASP A 53 34.42 12.68 1.08
C ASP A 53 34.37 11.20 1.54
N PRO A 54 34.73 10.19 0.71
CA PRO A 54 34.77 8.77 1.11
C PRO A 54 36.19 8.31 1.46
N ARG A 55 36.41 7.85 2.70
CA ARG A 55 37.52 6.93 3.02
C ARG A 55 37.12 5.84 4.02
N ASP A 56 37.47 4.62 3.61
CA ASP A 56 37.85 3.44 4.39
C ASP A 56 36.95 3.00 5.54
N GLU A 57 36.11 1.98 5.30
CA GLU A 57 35.85 0.96 6.31
C GLU A 57 35.83 -0.45 5.73
N ALA A 58 36.57 -1.31 6.43
CA ALA A 58 37.03 -2.62 6.07
C ALA A 58 35.96 -3.71 6.17
N TRP A 59 36.05 -4.71 5.29
CA TRP A 59 35.28 -5.94 5.40
C TRP A 59 35.91 -6.91 6.41
N PRO A 60 35.11 -7.71 7.14
CA PRO A 60 35.56 -8.44 8.31
C PRO A 60 36.31 -9.74 7.95
N ALA A 61 37.33 -10.03 8.74
CA ALA A 61 38.02 -11.31 8.75
C ALA A 61 37.10 -12.43 9.28
N SER A 62 37.10 -13.57 8.60
CA SER A 62 36.66 -14.85 9.17
C SER A 62 37.75 -15.89 8.93
N ASP A 63 38.34 -16.30 10.05
CA ASP A 63 39.22 -17.44 10.23
C ASP A 63 38.36 -18.67 10.52
N ALA A 64 38.58 -19.77 9.78
CA ALA A 64 38.45 -21.13 10.30
C ALA A 64 39.00 -22.18 9.31
N SER A 65 40.21 -22.64 9.63
CA SER A 65 40.60 -24.05 9.81
C SER A 65 40.61 -25.09 8.66
N ARG A 66 41.85 -25.57 8.45
CA ARG A 66 42.33 -26.98 8.42
C ARG A 66 41.84 -27.92 7.31
N GLY A 67 42.80 -28.26 6.44
CA GLY A 67 42.86 -29.54 5.74
C GLY A 67 44.32 -29.99 5.58
N THR A 68 44.78 -30.81 6.52
CA THR A 68 46.05 -31.57 6.45
C THR A 68 45.98 -32.59 5.32
N ILE A 69 46.96 -32.61 4.42
CA ILE A 69 47.30 -33.83 3.69
C ILE A 69 48.82 -34.00 3.63
N THR A 70 49.26 -35.02 4.33
CA THR A 70 50.58 -35.66 4.30
C THR A 70 50.70 -36.52 3.04
N SER A 71 51.83 -36.44 2.33
CA SER A 71 52.36 -37.48 1.42
C SER A 71 53.81 -37.06 1.09
N GLU A 72 54.81 -37.46 1.88
CA GLU A 72 55.51 -38.74 1.89
C GLU A 72 56.20 -39.13 0.57
N ALA A 73 57.44 -39.54 0.75
CA ALA A 73 58.57 -39.54 -0.16
C ALA A 73 58.61 -40.68 -1.19
N ALA A 74 59.26 -40.40 -2.32
CA ALA A 74 60.27 -41.26 -2.97
C ALA A 74 60.99 -40.40 -4.03
N SER A 75 62.24 -40.00 -3.84
CA SER A 75 63.47 -40.80 -3.97
C SER A 75 63.83 -41.17 -5.40
N SER A 76 65.00 -40.65 -5.79
CA SER A 76 65.94 -41.15 -6.81
C SER A 76 65.66 -40.88 -8.28
N ARG A 77 66.45 -39.94 -8.83
CA ARG A 77 67.43 -40.32 -9.87
C ARG A 77 68.62 -39.38 -9.84
N GLU A 78 69.64 -39.86 -9.14
CA GLU A 78 71.04 -39.65 -9.48
C GLU A 78 71.26 -40.12 -10.92
N THR A 79 71.65 -39.20 -11.80
CA THR A 79 72.28 -39.58 -13.07
C THR A 79 73.65 -38.94 -13.11
N ALA A 80 74.61 -39.83 -13.01
CA ALA A 80 76.03 -39.65 -13.20
C ALA A 80 76.38 -38.63 -14.28
N GLU A 81 77.32 -37.77 -13.91
CA GLU A 81 78.19 -37.03 -14.79
C GLU A 81 78.89 -38.01 -15.75
N VAL A 82 78.59 -37.86 -17.05
CA VAL A 82 79.42 -38.44 -18.12
C VAL A 82 79.98 -37.26 -18.91
N HIS A 83 81.20 -36.88 -18.58
CA HIS A 83 82.03 -36.01 -19.42
C HIS A 83 82.34 -36.76 -20.72
N ALA A 84 81.48 -36.57 -21.74
CA ALA A 84 81.80 -36.95 -23.10
C ALA A 84 82.88 -36.00 -23.65
N PRO A 85 83.85 -36.47 -24.45
CA PRO A 85 84.80 -35.59 -25.10
C PRO A 85 84.02 -34.56 -25.93
N ALA A 86 84.29 -33.28 -25.69
CA ALA A 86 83.71 -32.16 -26.43
C ALA A 86 84.03 -32.32 -27.93
N ARG A 87 83.15 -32.99 -28.66
CA ARG A 87 83.12 -32.88 -30.12
C ARG A 87 82.83 -31.42 -30.43
N PRO A 88 83.56 -30.79 -31.38
CA PRO A 88 83.21 -29.45 -31.81
C PRO A 88 81.73 -29.46 -32.23
N PRO A 89 80.90 -28.53 -31.72
CA PRO A 89 79.48 -28.53 -32.01
C PRO A 89 79.30 -28.46 -33.52
N ASN A 90 78.59 -29.44 -34.10
CA ASN A 90 78.27 -29.41 -35.52
C ASN A 90 77.42 -28.14 -35.78
N PRO A 91 77.93 -27.16 -36.54
CA PRO A 91 77.32 -25.84 -36.68
C PRO A 91 75.89 -25.89 -37.23
N LEU A 92 75.55 -26.94 -37.99
CA LEU A 92 74.19 -27.20 -38.48
C LEU A 92 73.19 -27.49 -37.34
N VAL A 93 73.59 -28.28 -36.34
CA VAL A 93 72.71 -28.65 -35.22
C VAL A 93 72.50 -27.44 -34.29
N ALA A 94 73.56 -26.66 -34.05
CA ALA A 94 73.45 -25.42 -33.29
C ALA A 94 72.57 -24.38 -34.02
N GLY A 95 72.70 -24.27 -35.35
CA GLY A 95 71.84 -23.44 -36.19
C GLY A 95 70.38 -23.89 -36.17
N LEU A 96 70.12 -25.19 -36.24
CA LEU A 96 68.76 -25.75 -36.15
C LEU A 96 68.11 -25.49 -34.79
N ILE A 97 68.81 -25.73 -33.68
CA ILE A 97 68.27 -25.47 -32.34
C ILE A 97 67.97 -23.99 -32.15
N ARG A 98 68.83 -23.09 -32.68
CA ARG A 98 68.57 -21.64 -32.67
C ARG A 98 67.32 -21.30 -33.48
N ALA A 99 67.20 -21.83 -34.70
CA ALA A 99 66.03 -21.62 -35.55
C ALA A 99 64.75 -22.18 -34.91
N MET A 100 64.78 -23.34 -34.27
CA MET A 100 63.63 -23.91 -33.56
C MET A 100 63.24 -23.08 -32.34
N ARG A 101 64.21 -22.54 -31.59
CA ARG A 101 63.93 -21.64 -30.46
C ARG A 101 63.30 -20.34 -30.93
N GLU A 102 63.84 -19.74 -31.98
CA GLU A 102 63.31 -18.52 -32.58
C GLU A 102 61.90 -18.75 -33.15
N ALA A 103 61.66 -19.88 -33.82
CA ALA A 103 60.33 -20.27 -34.28
C ALA A 103 59.35 -20.51 -33.11
N ALA A 104 59.79 -21.15 -32.03
CA ALA A 104 58.96 -21.37 -30.84
C ALA A 104 58.63 -20.05 -30.12
N GLU A 105 59.58 -19.11 -30.04
CA GLU A 105 59.36 -17.77 -29.48
C GLU A 105 58.39 -16.95 -30.35
N ALA A 106 58.53 -17.03 -31.68
CA ALA A 106 57.61 -16.40 -32.62
C ALA A 106 56.19 -16.98 -32.48
N ALA A 107 56.04 -18.31 -32.45
CA ALA A 107 54.75 -18.98 -32.26
C ALA A 107 54.11 -18.64 -30.90
N ARG A 108 54.92 -18.55 -29.83
CA ARG A 108 54.44 -18.11 -28.51
C ARG A 108 53.92 -16.68 -28.56
N LYS A 109 54.65 -15.77 -29.22
CA LYS A 109 54.24 -14.37 -29.35
C LYS A 109 52.94 -14.26 -30.13
N GLU A 110 52.83 -14.95 -31.27
CA GLU A 110 51.61 -14.99 -32.08
C GLU A 110 50.41 -15.52 -31.28
N ALA A 111 50.59 -16.58 -30.50
CA ALA A 111 49.54 -17.12 -29.64
C ALA A 111 49.09 -16.12 -28.56
N LEU A 112 50.04 -15.40 -27.93
CA LEU A 112 49.72 -14.38 -26.94
C LEU A 112 49.00 -13.18 -27.57
N ASP A 113 49.44 -12.74 -28.75
CA ASP A 113 48.82 -11.64 -29.49
C ASP A 113 47.39 -12.02 -29.92
N ALA A 114 47.17 -13.26 -30.36
CA ALA A 114 45.84 -13.78 -30.69
C ALA A 114 44.89 -13.82 -29.47
N VAL A 115 45.39 -14.27 -28.31
CA VAL A 115 44.61 -14.26 -27.06
C VAL A 115 44.33 -12.82 -26.61
N ALA A 116 45.30 -11.90 -26.71
CA ALA A 116 45.10 -10.50 -26.36
C ALA A 116 44.05 -9.82 -27.26
N GLN A 117 44.08 -10.10 -28.57
CA GLN A 117 43.07 -9.62 -29.50
C GLN A 117 41.67 -10.19 -29.19
N THR A 118 41.59 -11.49 -28.87
CA THR A 118 40.33 -12.14 -28.48
C THR A 118 39.79 -11.56 -27.17
N ALA A 119 40.65 -11.31 -26.18
CA ALA A 119 40.26 -10.70 -24.92
C ALA A 119 39.75 -9.27 -25.11
N LYS A 120 40.39 -8.49 -25.99
CA LYS A 120 39.93 -7.16 -26.37
C LYS A 120 38.55 -7.21 -27.02
N GLN A 121 38.39 -8.05 -28.05
CA GLN A 121 37.09 -8.22 -28.73
C GLN A 121 36.00 -8.62 -27.72
N ARG A 122 36.30 -9.56 -26.82
CA ARG A 122 35.33 -10.01 -25.82
C ARG A 122 34.95 -8.89 -24.84
N THR A 123 35.89 -8.03 -24.48
CA THR A 123 35.63 -6.88 -23.61
C THR A 123 34.73 -5.86 -24.32
N ASP A 124 35.01 -5.57 -25.59
CA ASP A 124 34.20 -4.68 -26.41
C ASP A 124 32.76 -5.22 -26.57
N ASP A 125 32.61 -6.53 -26.80
CA ASP A 125 31.30 -7.20 -26.88
C ASP A 125 30.52 -7.08 -25.56
N ILE A 126 31.16 -7.33 -24.41
CA ILE A 126 30.54 -7.22 -23.09
C ILE A 126 30.11 -5.77 -22.82
N GLN A 127 30.92 -4.78 -23.21
CA GLN A 127 30.57 -3.37 -23.04
C GLN A 127 29.37 -2.99 -23.90
N ALA A 128 29.31 -3.45 -25.15
CA ALA A 128 28.17 -3.22 -26.03
C ALA A 128 26.89 -3.89 -25.51
N GLU A 129 27.00 -5.14 -25.04
CA GLU A 129 25.89 -5.87 -24.43
C GLU A 129 25.39 -5.17 -23.16
N SER A 130 26.30 -4.77 -22.26
CA SER A 130 25.94 -4.05 -21.04
C SER A 130 25.27 -2.70 -21.32
N ALA A 131 25.73 -1.97 -22.34
CA ALA A 131 25.10 -0.71 -22.74
C ALA A 131 23.66 -0.93 -23.25
N ASN A 132 23.42 -1.98 -24.03
CA ASN A 132 22.10 -2.35 -24.51
C ASN A 132 21.18 -2.78 -23.37
N GLN A 133 21.65 -3.66 -22.48
CA GLN A 133 20.90 -4.11 -21.30
C GLN A 133 20.53 -2.93 -20.40
N ASN A 134 21.45 -1.99 -20.15
CA ASN A 134 21.15 -0.80 -19.37
C ASN A 134 20.09 0.09 -20.04
N ALA A 135 20.10 0.20 -21.37
CA ALA A 135 19.07 0.94 -22.09
C ALA A 135 17.70 0.25 -22.00
N GLU A 136 17.67 -1.09 -22.06
CA GLU A 136 16.45 -1.88 -21.90
C GLU A 136 15.87 -1.76 -20.49
N ILE A 137 16.70 -1.88 -19.45
CA ILE A 137 16.28 -1.73 -18.05
C ILE A 137 15.67 -0.34 -17.82
N ARG A 138 16.29 0.72 -18.36
CA ARG A 138 15.73 2.08 -18.26
C ARG A 138 14.39 2.21 -18.96
N ARG A 139 14.28 1.70 -20.20
CA ARG A 139 13.01 1.72 -20.94
C ARG A 139 11.90 0.93 -20.22
N ALA A 140 12.22 -0.23 -19.66
CA ALA A 140 11.28 -1.03 -18.88
C ALA A 140 10.83 -0.26 -17.63
N GLY A 141 11.77 0.33 -16.87
CA GLY A 141 11.43 1.15 -15.71
C GLY A 141 10.56 2.35 -16.05
N ASP A 142 10.84 3.05 -17.17
CA ASP A 142 10.00 4.17 -17.62
C ASP A 142 8.58 3.70 -18.03
N ALA A 143 8.47 2.53 -18.65
CA ALA A 143 7.19 1.92 -19.00
C ALA A 143 6.38 1.53 -17.75
N ASP A 144 7.01 0.90 -16.77
CA ASP A 144 6.39 0.53 -15.51
C ASP A 144 5.89 1.77 -14.75
N VAL A 145 6.69 2.84 -14.71
CA VAL A 145 6.28 4.12 -14.09
C VAL A 145 5.06 4.71 -14.81
N ALA A 146 5.03 4.65 -16.14
CA ALA A 146 3.87 5.12 -16.92
C ALA A 146 2.63 4.26 -16.64
N GLU A 147 2.76 2.93 -16.57
CA GLU A 147 1.68 2.01 -16.24
C GLU A 147 1.12 2.28 -14.84
N ILE A 148 1.99 2.43 -13.83
CA ILE A 148 1.58 2.72 -12.45
C ILE A 148 0.82 4.06 -12.39
N ARG A 149 1.27 5.08 -13.11
CA ARG A 149 0.60 6.39 -13.16
C ARG A 149 -0.79 6.28 -13.77
N GLU A 150 -0.92 5.58 -14.89
CA GLU A 150 -2.21 5.40 -15.56
C GLU A 150 -3.17 4.56 -14.70
N TRP A 151 -2.68 3.46 -14.11
CA TRP A 151 -3.44 2.65 -13.16
C TRP A 151 -3.93 3.47 -11.96
N SER A 152 -3.05 4.28 -11.37
CA SER A 152 -3.39 5.16 -10.24
C SER A 152 -4.47 6.17 -10.62
N LYS A 153 -4.34 6.80 -11.79
CA LYS A 153 -5.34 7.74 -12.32
C LYS A 153 -6.70 7.08 -12.51
N ALA A 154 -6.74 5.92 -13.17
CA ALA A 154 -7.96 5.15 -13.37
C ALA A 154 -8.58 4.70 -12.03
N ARG A 155 -7.76 4.28 -11.07
CA ARG A 155 -8.20 3.87 -9.74
C ARG A 155 -8.81 5.04 -8.96
N MET A 156 -8.18 6.21 -8.99
CA MET A 156 -8.73 7.41 -8.35
C MET A 156 -10.04 7.86 -9.00
N ALA A 157 -10.15 7.80 -10.32
CA ALA A 157 -11.41 8.12 -11.03
C ALA A 157 -12.54 7.18 -10.57
N ARG A 158 -12.26 5.87 -10.54
CA ARG A 158 -13.22 4.87 -10.04
C ARG A 158 -13.61 5.09 -8.58
N LEU A 159 -12.65 5.42 -7.70
CA LEU A 159 -12.94 5.68 -6.28
C LEU A 159 -13.83 6.91 -6.11
N ARG A 160 -13.61 7.97 -6.89
CA ARG A 160 -14.48 9.16 -6.88
C ARG A 160 -15.89 8.80 -7.34
N GLU A 161 -16.02 8.09 -8.46
CA GLU A 161 -17.32 7.65 -8.97
C GLU A 161 -18.08 6.79 -7.94
N GLU A 162 -17.42 5.80 -7.34
CA GLU A 162 -18.01 4.95 -6.30
C GLU A 162 -18.45 5.76 -5.08
N THR A 163 -17.66 6.76 -4.68
CA THR A 163 -17.97 7.65 -3.56
C THR A 163 -19.20 8.50 -3.85
N GLU A 164 -19.26 9.13 -5.03
CA GLU A 164 -20.42 9.92 -5.46
C GLU A 164 -21.70 9.08 -5.56
N GLN A 165 -21.59 7.86 -6.09
CA GLN A 165 -22.72 6.91 -6.13
C GLN A 165 -23.21 6.59 -4.72
N ARG A 166 -22.32 6.30 -3.77
CA ARG A 166 -22.68 6.02 -2.38
C ARG A 166 -23.34 7.21 -1.69
N ILE A 167 -22.85 8.42 -1.93
CA ILE A 167 -23.43 9.66 -1.41
C ILE A 167 -24.83 9.86 -1.98
N ALA A 168 -25.01 9.72 -3.30
CA ALA A 168 -26.30 9.84 -3.97
C ALA A 168 -27.31 8.82 -3.44
N ASP A 169 -26.90 7.56 -3.27
CA ASP A 169 -27.75 6.51 -2.71
C ASP A 169 -28.14 6.79 -1.25
N ARG A 170 -27.21 7.31 -0.43
CA ARG A 170 -27.52 7.67 0.95
C ARG A 170 -28.49 8.85 1.01
N ARG A 171 -28.30 9.87 0.18
CA ARG A 171 -29.23 11.02 0.08
C ARG A 171 -30.62 10.56 -0.30
N ARG A 172 -30.76 9.76 -1.36
CA ARG A 172 -32.06 9.20 -1.77
C ARG A 172 -32.72 8.39 -0.64
N ARG A 173 -31.95 7.57 0.09
CA ARG A 173 -32.51 6.84 1.26
C ARG A 173 -32.94 7.78 2.38
N LEU A 174 -32.23 8.87 2.63
CA LEU A 174 -32.62 9.86 3.62
C LEU A 174 -33.89 10.59 3.21
N ASP A 175 -34.01 10.97 1.94
CA ASP A 175 -35.21 11.64 1.41
C ASP A 175 -36.45 10.75 1.61
N LEU A 176 -36.35 9.45 1.24
CA LEU A 176 -37.41 8.47 1.48
C LEU A 176 -37.74 8.28 2.97
N GLN A 177 -36.73 8.31 3.85
CA GLN A 177 -36.94 8.22 5.30
C GLN A 177 -37.66 9.46 5.84
N CYS A 178 -37.33 10.64 5.33
CA CYS A 178 -37.99 11.90 5.69
C CYS A 178 -39.45 11.91 5.20
N GLU A 179 -39.70 11.45 3.97
CA GLU A 179 -41.05 11.33 3.40
C GLU A 179 -41.92 10.36 4.21
N ASP A 180 -41.40 9.16 4.54
CA ASP A 180 -42.11 8.19 5.37
C ASP A 180 -42.41 8.74 6.77
N HIS A 181 -41.45 9.42 7.39
CA HIS A 181 -41.66 10.06 8.68
C HIS A 181 -42.72 11.17 8.59
N ALA A 182 -42.69 12.01 7.56
CA ALA A 182 -43.67 13.07 7.36
C ALA A 182 -45.08 12.48 7.21
N ALA A 183 -45.24 11.44 6.38
CA ALA A 183 -46.51 10.74 6.21
C ALA A 183 -47.04 10.14 7.52
N ARG A 184 -46.16 9.57 8.35
CA ARG A 184 -46.54 9.07 9.69
C ARG A 184 -47.01 10.18 10.63
N ILE A 185 -46.34 11.33 10.62
CA ILE A 185 -46.77 12.49 11.41
C ILE A 185 -48.14 12.97 10.93
N GLU A 186 -48.31 13.13 9.61
CA GLU A 186 -49.57 13.59 9.02
C GLU A 186 -50.73 12.67 9.38
N HIS A 187 -50.53 11.36 9.29
CA HIS A 187 -51.54 10.39 9.70
C HIS A 187 -51.88 10.49 11.19
N ARG A 188 -50.87 10.70 12.05
CA ARG A 188 -51.10 10.88 13.48
C ARG A 188 -51.88 12.16 13.78
N ILE A 189 -51.54 13.26 13.11
CA ILE A 189 -52.27 14.54 13.21
C ILE A 189 -53.71 14.35 12.78
N GLU A 190 -53.94 13.70 11.64
CA GLU A 190 -55.27 13.42 11.11
C GLU A 190 -56.09 12.59 12.11
N TRP A 191 -55.50 11.54 12.68
CA TRP A 191 -56.16 10.72 13.70
C TRP A 191 -56.54 11.54 14.95
N VAL A 192 -55.66 12.42 15.43
CA VAL A 192 -55.95 13.30 16.57
C VAL A 192 -57.12 14.23 16.23
N GLN A 193 -57.09 14.85 15.05
CA GLN A 193 -58.16 15.76 14.59
C GLN A 193 -59.50 15.03 14.47
N GLN A 194 -59.52 13.84 13.88
CA GLN A 194 -60.72 13.01 13.77
C GLN A 194 -61.25 12.59 15.15
N SER A 195 -60.36 12.25 16.09
CA SER A 195 -60.74 11.87 17.46
C SER A 195 -61.36 13.03 18.22
N VAL A 196 -60.79 14.23 18.11
CA VAL A 196 -61.33 15.47 18.71
C VAL A 196 -62.69 15.80 18.09
N ALA A 197 -62.80 15.85 16.76
CA ALA A 197 -64.06 16.14 16.08
C ALA A 197 -65.17 15.12 16.44
N GLY A 198 -64.82 13.83 16.53
CA GLY A 198 -65.76 12.79 16.96
C GLY A 198 -66.20 12.94 18.42
N TYR A 199 -65.35 13.45 19.30
CA TYR A 199 -65.72 13.76 20.68
C TYR A 199 -66.62 15.00 20.78
N GLU A 200 -66.28 16.07 20.06
CA GLU A 200 -67.08 17.30 19.99
C GLU A 200 -68.50 17.01 19.50
N SER A 201 -68.64 16.21 18.44
CA SER A 201 -69.96 15.80 17.92
C SER A 201 -70.78 14.99 18.94
N ARG A 202 -70.14 14.07 19.67
CA ARG A 202 -70.82 13.32 20.75
C ARG A 202 -71.25 14.24 21.90
N MET A 203 -70.42 15.22 22.24
CA MET A 203 -70.71 16.21 23.29
C MET A 203 -71.87 17.11 22.88
N GLU A 204 -71.87 17.60 21.64
CA GLU A 204 -72.96 18.42 21.11
C GLU A 204 -74.30 17.65 21.10
N ALA A 205 -74.30 16.41 20.62
CA ALA A 205 -75.50 15.56 20.65
C ALA A 205 -76.01 15.29 22.08
N PHE A 206 -75.10 15.08 23.03
CA PHE A 206 -75.43 14.94 24.44
C PHE A 206 -76.10 16.20 24.98
N PHE A 207 -75.54 17.40 24.73
CA PHE A 207 -76.13 18.65 25.18
C PHE A 207 -77.46 18.98 24.51
N GLN A 208 -77.62 18.68 23.21
CA GLN A 208 -78.90 18.83 22.53
C GLN A 208 -79.98 17.96 23.20
N THR A 209 -79.64 16.73 23.55
CA THR A 209 -80.54 15.81 24.26
C THR A 209 -80.86 16.35 25.68
N LEU A 210 -79.85 16.82 26.40
CA LEU A 210 -80.00 17.37 27.75
C LEU A 210 -80.90 18.62 27.77
N MET A 211 -80.77 19.50 26.78
CA MET A 211 -81.59 20.72 26.66
C MET A 211 -83.03 20.45 26.24
N ALA A 212 -83.29 19.34 25.56
CA ALA A 212 -84.64 18.94 25.13
C ALA A 212 -85.44 18.22 26.22
N GLU A 213 -84.78 17.70 27.26
CA GLU A 213 -85.41 16.96 28.35
C GLU A 213 -86.04 17.91 29.39
N ALA A 214 -87.34 17.72 29.67
CA ALA A 214 -88.09 18.54 30.61
C ALA A 214 -88.29 17.89 31.99
N ASP A 215 -88.01 16.58 32.12
CA ASP A 215 -88.17 15.84 33.37
C ASP A 215 -86.92 15.93 34.27
N PRO A 216 -87.01 16.56 35.46
CA PRO A 216 -85.88 16.74 36.37
C PRO A 216 -85.28 15.44 36.91
N ALA A 217 -86.05 14.35 37.00
CA ALA A 217 -85.53 13.05 37.43
C ALA A 217 -84.66 12.40 36.34
N ARG A 218 -84.98 12.62 35.05
CA ARG A 218 -84.18 12.15 33.91
C ARG A 218 -82.93 12.99 33.69
N LEU A 219 -83.02 14.30 33.93
CA LEU A 219 -81.87 15.20 33.89
C LEU A 219 -80.73 14.77 34.84
N ALA A 220 -81.07 14.27 36.03
CA ALA A 220 -80.07 13.76 36.98
C ALA A 220 -79.31 12.53 36.46
N GLY A 221 -79.94 11.67 35.67
CA GLY A 221 -79.32 10.48 35.08
C GLY A 221 -78.37 10.76 33.92
N PHE A 222 -78.46 11.93 33.28
CA PHE A 222 -77.58 12.29 32.16
C PHE A 222 -76.15 12.61 32.61
N ALA A 223 -75.93 13.00 33.85
CA ALA A 223 -74.58 13.26 34.38
C ALA A 223 -73.68 12.01 34.31
N GLU A 224 -74.25 10.81 34.47
CA GLU A 224 -73.53 9.54 34.35
C GLU A 224 -73.25 9.14 32.89
N GLN A 225 -73.91 9.77 31.92
CA GLN A 225 -73.82 9.47 30.48
C GLN A 225 -72.93 10.45 29.71
N MET A 226 -72.19 11.32 30.42
CA MET A 226 -71.29 12.28 29.79
C MET A 226 -70.24 11.57 28.91
N PRO A 227 -70.09 11.94 27.63
CA PRO A 227 -69.05 11.36 26.79
C PRO A 227 -67.67 11.57 27.41
N GLN A 228 -66.84 10.53 27.43
CA GLN A 228 -65.46 10.62 27.91
C GLN A 228 -64.52 11.13 26.80
N PRO A 229 -63.53 11.97 27.14
CA PRO A 229 -62.55 12.45 26.18
C PRO A 229 -61.71 11.26 25.66
N PRO A 230 -61.32 11.27 24.37
CA PRO A 230 -60.40 10.29 23.83
C PRO A 230 -59.01 10.49 24.44
N ASP A 231 -58.27 9.40 24.61
CA ASP A 231 -56.82 9.46 24.84
C ASP A 231 -56.15 9.84 23.51
N LEU A 232 -55.16 10.74 23.56
CA LEU A 232 -54.47 11.28 22.38
C LEU A 232 -52.99 10.88 22.32
N THR A 233 -52.52 10.00 23.23
CA THR A 233 -51.08 9.76 23.46
C THR A 233 -50.42 8.64 22.65
N ASP A 234 -51.19 7.84 21.90
CA ASP A 234 -50.65 6.84 20.94
C ASP A 234 -49.87 7.43 19.72
#